data_AF-A0A2K8Z4J1-F1
#
_entry.id   AF-A0A2K8Z4J1-F1
#
_cell.length_a   1.000
_cell.length_b   1.000
_cell.length_c   1.000
_cell.angle_alpha   90.00
_cell.angle_beta   90.00
_cell.angle_gamma   90.00
#
_symmetry.space_group_name_H-M   'P 1'
#
loop_
_entity.id
_entity.type
_entity.pdbx_description
1 polymer ?
#
loop_
_entity_poly.entity_id
_entity_poly.type
_entity_poly.pdbx_seq_one_letter_code
_entity_poly.pdbx_strand_id
1 'polypeptide(L)'
;MWRLRECSLNDEQLGIAVGLSGNAIRNRRTKPDLWKLSDVERLAIHFTLPATACIQLQKVLHELPDNLKNLSPEERRRIERQLLFKKTQLESYNKSDWPVRYLLKMNQALLNNK
;
A
#
# COMPACT_ATOMS: atom_id res chain seq x y z
N MET A 1 -9.62 -12.88 1.31
CA MET A 1 -10.07 -11.50 1.03
C MET A 1 -10.80 -11.01 2.28
N TRP A 2 -10.15 -10.22 3.14
CA TRP A 2 -10.78 -9.67 4.35
C TRP A 2 -11.96 -8.79 3.94
N ARG A 3 -13.16 -9.12 4.40
CA ARG A 3 -14.35 -8.31 4.16
C ARG A 3 -14.51 -7.37 5.34
N LEU A 4 -14.18 -6.10 5.14
CA LEU A 4 -14.53 -4.99 6.04
C LEU A 4 -16.03 -4.91 6.41
N ARG A 5 -16.90 -5.70 5.75
CA ARG A 5 -18.31 -5.90 6.14
C ARG A 5 -18.48 -6.53 7.53
N GLU A 6 -17.47 -7.20 8.06
CA GLU A 6 -17.52 -7.84 9.39
C GLU A 6 -16.99 -6.91 10.50
N CYS A 7 -16.58 -5.69 10.16
CA CYS A 7 -16.18 -4.68 11.14
C CYS A 7 -17.42 -4.15 11.87
N SER A 8 -17.50 -4.36 13.19
CA SER A 8 -18.59 -3.90 14.05
C SER A 8 -18.67 -2.38 14.18
N LEU A 9 -17.62 -1.66 13.74
CA LEU A 9 -17.57 -0.20 13.79
C LEU A 9 -18.39 0.41 12.65
N ASN A 10 -19.14 1.46 12.97
CA ASN A 10 -19.79 2.29 11.96
C ASN A 10 -18.77 3.16 11.20
N ASP A 11 -19.22 3.88 10.17
CA ASP A 11 -18.35 4.68 9.30
C ASP A 11 -17.57 5.77 10.07
N GLU A 12 -18.16 6.37 11.10
CA GLU A 12 -17.55 7.43 11.91
C GLU A 12 -16.52 6.87 12.88
N GLN A 13 -16.86 5.80 13.60
CA GLN A 13 -15.95 5.10 14.52
C GLN A 13 -14.73 4.57 13.78
N LEU A 14 -14.94 3.95 12.62
CA LEU A 14 -13.86 3.49 11.77
C LEU A 14 -13.06 4.69 11.24
N GLY A 15 -13.73 5.78 10.88
CA GLY A 15 -13.07 7.02 10.45
C GLY A 15 -12.12 7.56 11.51
N ILE A 16 -12.54 7.62 12.76
CA ILE A 16 -11.70 8.01 13.91
C ILE A 16 -10.48 7.09 14.03
N ALA A 17 -10.67 5.78 13.92
CA ALA A 17 -9.60 4.80 14.06
C ALA A 17 -8.47 4.96 13.03
N VAL A 18 -8.77 5.45 11.82
CA VAL A 18 -7.79 5.59 10.73
C VAL A 18 -7.49 7.05 10.34
N GLY A 19 -8.07 8.03 11.04
CA GLY A 19 -7.87 9.46 10.79
C GLY A 19 -8.54 9.96 9.50
N LEU A 20 -9.74 9.46 9.19
CA LEU A 20 -10.48 9.74 7.96
C LEU A 20 -11.93 10.15 8.27
N SER A 21 -12.55 10.91 7.37
CA SER A 21 -13.98 11.23 7.51
C SER A 21 -14.85 10.00 7.27
N GLY A 22 -16.02 9.95 7.90
CA GLY A 22 -16.99 8.86 7.69
C GLY A 22 -17.37 8.68 6.21
N ASN A 23 -17.45 9.77 5.44
CA ASN A 23 -17.68 9.69 4.00
C ASN A 23 -16.52 9.02 3.24
N ALA A 24 -15.27 9.28 3.64
CA ALA A 24 -14.11 8.63 3.06
C ALA A 24 -14.08 7.12 3.38
N ILE A 25 -14.54 6.73 4.58
CA ILE A 25 -14.73 5.32 4.94
C ILE A 25 -15.81 4.67 4.09
N ARG A 26 -16.97 5.32 3.93
CA ARG A 26 -18.05 4.81 3.08
C ARG A 26 -17.57 4.54 1.65
N ASN A 27 -16.80 5.47 1.08
CA ASN A 27 -16.19 5.32 -0.23
C ASN A 27 -15.19 4.16 -0.28
N ARG A 28 -14.35 3.98 0.75
CA ARG A 28 -13.40 2.86 0.84
C ARG A 28 -14.08 1.50 1.06
N ARG A 29 -15.26 1.46 1.68
CA ARG A 29 -16.07 0.24 1.82
C ARG A 29 -16.69 -0.20 0.49
N THR A 30 -17.16 0.75 -0.32
CA THR A 30 -17.69 0.47 -1.67
C THR A 30 -16.59 0.21 -2.69
N LYS A 31 -15.44 0.89 -2.54
CA LYS A 31 -14.26 0.79 -3.41
C LYS A 31 -13.02 0.44 -2.58
N PRO A 32 -12.79 -0.87 -2.31
CA PRO A 32 -11.64 -1.31 -1.51
C PRO A 32 -10.27 -1.00 -2.13
N ASP A 33 -10.21 -0.61 -3.39
CA ASP A 33 -8.97 -0.22 -4.06
C ASP A 33 -8.45 1.16 -3.63
N LEU A 34 -9.29 1.94 -2.91
CA LEU A 34 -8.94 3.24 -2.34
C LEU A 34 -8.20 3.15 -0.99
N TRP A 35 -8.09 1.96 -0.40
CA TRP A 35 -7.28 1.77 0.79
C TRP A 35 -5.81 2.01 0.48
N LYS A 36 -5.12 2.69 1.40
CA LYS A 36 -3.69 2.94 1.33
C LYS A 36 -2.93 2.13 2.39
N LEU A 37 -1.61 2.00 2.23
CA LEU A 37 -0.78 1.25 3.16
C LEU A 37 -0.86 1.81 4.58
N SER A 38 -0.79 3.14 4.75
CA SER A 38 -0.92 3.75 6.08
C SER A 38 -2.30 3.55 6.70
N ASP A 39 -3.36 3.51 5.88
CA ASP A 39 -4.71 3.21 6.36
C ASP A 39 -4.76 1.77 6.94
N VAL A 40 -4.14 0.81 6.26
CA VAL A 40 -4.06 -0.59 6.71
C VAL A 40 -3.19 -0.74 7.97
N GLU A 41 -2.08 -0.02 8.05
CA GLU A 41 -1.24 0.02 9.25
C GLU A 41 -2.02 0.52 10.47
N ARG A 42 -2.75 1.64 10.32
CA ARG A 42 -3.60 2.19 11.40
C ARG A 42 -4.70 1.23 11.82
N LEU A 43 -5.33 0.53 10.87
CA LEU A 43 -6.29 -0.52 11.19
C LEU A 43 -5.65 -1.66 11.98
N ALA A 44 -4.47 -2.13 11.56
CA ALA A 44 -3.77 -3.18 12.26
C ALA A 44 -3.47 -2.78 13.72
N ILE A 45 -2.95 -1.55 13.91
CA ILE A 45 -2.70 -1.00 15.25
C ILE A 45 -4.00 -0.91 16.07
N HIS A 46 -5.07 -0.37 15.48
CA HIS A 46 -6.35 -0.20 16.17
C HIS A 46 -6.94 -1.53 16.66
N PHE A 47 -6.86 -2.58 15.84
CA PHE A 47 -7.34 -3.92 16.21
C PHE A 47 -6.30 -4.78 16.93
N THR A 48 -5.19 -4.18 17.40
CA THR A 48 -4.10 -4.88 18.11
C THR A 48 -3.51 -6.05 17.30
N LEU A 49 -3.53 -5.95 15.97
CA LEU A 49 -2.94 -6.91 15.05
C LEU A 49 -1.50 -6.51 14.72
N PRO A 50 -0.61 -7.47 14.38
CA PRO A 50 0.76 -7.16 13.99
C PRO A 50 0.81 -6.24 12.76
N ALA A 51 1.36 -5.03 12.95
CA ALA A 51 1.63 -4.08 11.87
C ALA A 51 3.01 -4.25 11.23
N THR A 52 3.80 -5.23 11.69
CA THR A 52 5.19 -5.47 11.28
C THR A 52 5.36 -5.59 9.77
N ALA A 53 4.47 -6.30 9.09
CA ALA A 53 4.49 -6.44 7.64
C ALA A 53 4.26 -5.09 6.92
N CYS A 54 3.37 -4.23 7.45
CA CYS A 54 3.12 -2.90 6.87
C CYS A 54 4.36 -2.01 7.03
N ILE A 55 4.95 -2.00 8.23
CA ILE A 55 6.16 -1.20 8.54
C ILE A 55 7.34 -1.65 7.68
N GLN A 56 7.60 -2.96 7.61
CA GLN A 56 8.68 -3.51 6.78
C GLN A 56 8.47 -3.20 5.31
N LEU A 57 7.24 -3.38 4.80
CA LEU A 57 6.92 -3.04 3.42
C LEU A 57 7.13 -1.55 3.15
N GLN A 58 6.67 -0.68 4.04
CA GLN A 58 6.85 0.77 3.90
C GLN A 58 8.33 1.16 3.85
N LYS A 59 9.16 0.57 4.72
CA LYS A 59 10.61 0.78 4.72
C LYS A 59 11.22 0.39 3.36
N VAL A 60 10.95 -0.82 2.89
CA VAL A 60 11.47 -1.32 1.61
C VAL A 60 11.03 -0.43 0.44
N LEU A 61 9.77 0.00 0.40
CA LEU A 61 9.25 0.88 -0.64
C LEU A 61 9.94 2.24 -0.64
N HIS A 62 10.28 2.78 0.54
CA HIS A 62 11.00 4.05 0.67
C HIS A 62 12.45 3.96 0.19
N GLU A 63 13.12 2.84 0.45
CA GLU A 63 14.52 2.61 0.05
C GLU A 63 14.65 2.25 -1.44
N LEU A 64 13.59 1.68 -2.04
CA LEU A 64 13.63 1.15 -3.41
C LEU A 64 14.08 2.17 -4.48
N PRO A 65 13.59 3.43 -4.54
CA PRO A 65 14.04 4.38 -5.55
C PRO A 65 15.53 4.70 -5.48
N ASP A 66 16.10 4.73 -4.28
CA ASP A 66 17.52 4.98 -4.07
C ASP A 66 18.36 3.76 -4.44
N ASN A 67 17.89 2.56 -4.11
CA ASN A 67 18.50 1.32 -4.61
C ASN A 67 18.52 1.27 -6.14
N LEU A 68 17.43 1.69 -6.80
CA LEU A 68 17.36 1.76 -8.26
C LEU A 68 18.27 2.84 -8.88
N LYS A 69 18.63 3.90 -8.14
CA LYS A 69 19.58 4.92 -8.63
C LYS A 69 20.99 4.37 -8.77
N ASN A 70 21.36 3.40 -7.92
CA ASN A 70 22.70 2.84 -7.86
C ASN A 70 22.94 1.71 -8.88
N LEU A 71 21.92 1.29 -9.62
CA LEU A 71 22.01 0.23 -10.62
C LEU A 71 22.37 0.77 -12.01
N SER A 72 22.91 -0.11 -12.85
CA SER A 72 23.08 0.19 -14.27
C SER A 72 21.72 0.47 -14.95
N PRO A 73 21.69 1.26 -16.03
CA PRO A 73 20.45 1.54 -16.76
C PRO A 73 19.71 0.31 -17.27
N GLU A 74 20.42 -0.79 -17.52
CA GLU A 74 19.85 -2.06 -17.99
C GLU A 74 19.17 -2.83 -16.86
N GLU A 75 19.86 -3.00 -15.73
CA GLU A 75 19.31 -3.65 -14.53
C GLU A 75 18.11 -2.87 -13.98
N ARG A 76 18.22 -1.54 -13.93
CA ARG A 76 17.10 -0.69 -13.52
C ARG A 76 15.89 -0.91 -14.42
N ARG A 77 16.07 -0.91 -15.74
CA ARG A 77 14.97 -1.15 -16.70
C ARG A 77 14.38 -2.55 -16.53
N ARG A 78 15.19 -3.56 -16.24
CA ARG A 78 14.73 -4.93 -15.96
C ARG A 78 13.84 -4.97 -14.72
N ILE A 79 14.27 -4.34 -13.63
CA ILE A 79 13.49 -4.31 -12.37
C ILE A 79 12.20 -3.49 -12.54
N GLU A 80 12.27 -2.31 -13.16
CA GLU A 80 11.07 -1.50 -13.44
C GLU A 80 10.03 -2.28 -14.26
N ARG A 81 10.47 -3.13 -15.20
CA ARG A 81 9.58 -4.05 -15.95
C ARG A 81 8.98 -5.14 -15.08
N GLN A 82 9.75 -5.74 -14.16
CA GLN A 82 9.23 -6.77 -13.26
C GLN A 82 8.22 -6.21 -12.25
N LEU A 83 8.47 -5.00 -11.75
CA LEU A 83 7.58 -4.33 -10.80
C LEU A 83 6.37 -3.67 -11.46
N LEU A 84 6.43 -3.39 -12.77
CA LEU A 84 5.45 -2.60 -13.52
C LEU A 84 5.33 -1.14 -13.05
N PHE A 85 6.36 -0.62 -12.39
CA PHE A 85 6.42 0.76 -11.92
C PHE A 85 7.74 1.41 -12.33
N LYS A 86 7.66 2.65 -12.81
CA LYS A 86 8.83 3.49 -13.03
C LYS A 86 9.30 4.09 -11.72
N LYS A 87 10.60 4.36 -11.57
CA LYS A 87 11.16 5.05 -10.40
C LYS A 87 10.40 6.32 -10.00
N THR A 88 9.99 7.14 -10.96
CA THR A 88 9.24 8.37 -10.68
C THR A 88 7.87 8.12 -10.03
N GLN A 89 7.22 6.99 -10.35
CA GLN A 89 5.98 6.59 -9.69
C GLN A 89 6.25 6.13 -8.26
N LEU A 90 7.31 5.37 -8.03
CA LEU A 90 7.74 4.96 -6.69
C LEU A 90 8.01 6.17 -5.79
N GLU A 91 8.77 7.15 -6.30
CA GLU A 91 9.06 8.41 -5.58
C GLU A 91 7.78 9.21 -5.27
N SER A 92 6.82 9.23 -6.19
CA SER A 92 5.53 9.89 -5.98
C SER A 92 4.70 9.21 -4.89
N TYR A 93 4.62 7.88 -4.89
CA TYR A 93 3.89 7.13 -3.87
C TYR A 93 4.57 7.18 -2.50
N ASN A 94 5.90 7.23 -2.44
CA ASN A 94 6.60 7.46 -1.16
C ASN A 94 6.27 8.83 -0.55
N LYS A 95 5.99 9.85 -1.36
CA LYS A 95 5.58 11.18 -0.86
C LYS A 95 4.11 11.25 -0.42
N SER A 96 3.25 10.42 -1.01
CA SER A 96 1.78 10.58 -0.92
C SER A 96 1.03 9.41 -0.27
N ASP A 97 1.72 8.30 -0.04
CA ASP A 97 1.23 6.97 0.38
C ASP A 97 0.85 6.03 -0.77
N TRP A 98 0.91 4.74 -0.48
CA TRP A 98 0.80 3.64 -1.43
C TRP A 98 -0.62 3.08 -1.50
N PRO A 99 -1.30 3.15 -2.67
CA PRO A 99 -2.56 2.45 -2.87
C PRO A 99 -2.36 0.93 -2.79
N VAL A 100 -3.16 0.26 -1.97
CA VAL A 100 -3.08 -1.20 -1.76
C VAL A 100 -3.24 -1.95 -3.09
N ARG A 101 -4.10 -1.47 -3.98
CA ARG A 101 -4.28 -2.06 -5.32
C ARG A 101 -2.98 -2.16 -6.13
N TYR A 102 -2.08 -1.19 -5.98
CA TYR A 102 -0.80 -1.17 -6.69
C TYR A 102 0.23 -2.08 -6.05
N LEU A 103 0.22 -2.20 -4.72
CA LEU A 103 1.01 -3.20 -4.00
C LEU A 103 0.59 -4.63 -4.38
N LEU A 104 -0.71 -4.88 -4.49
CA LEU A 104 -1.24 -6.16 -4.95
C LEU A 104 -0.85 -6.46 -6.40
N LYS A 105 -0.95 -5.47 -7.29
CA LYS A 105 -0.52 -5.59 -8.69
C LYS A 105 0.97 -5.91 -8.80
N MET A 106 1.80 -5.23 -8.00
CA MET A 106 3.25 -5.49 -7.94
C MET A 106 3.52 -6.92 -7.48
N ASN A 107 2.87 -7.37 -6.40
CA ASN A 107 3.00 -8.73 -5.90
C ASN A 107 2.59 -9.77 -6.94
N GLN A 108 1.46 -9.57 -7.63
CA GLN A 108 1.02 -10.45 -8.71
C GLN A 108 2.03 -10.50 -9.87
N ALA A 109 2.57 -9.35 -10.29
CA ALA A 109 3.58 -9.29 -11.34
C ALA A 109 4.85 -10.06 -10.94
N LEU A 110 5.28 -9.95 -9.69
CA LEU A 110 6.45 -10.67 -9.16
C LEU A 110 6.20 -12.19 -9.09
N LEU A 111 4.98 -12.61 -8.73
CA LEU A 111 4.62 -14.03 -8.69
C LEU A 111 4.52 -14.64 -10.09
N ASN A 112 4.00 -13.90 -11.08
CA ASN A 112 3.85 -14.37 -12.46
C ASN A 112 5.16 -14.36 -13.26
N ASN A 113 6.19 -13.67 -12.78
CA ASN A 113 7.52 -13.61 -13.40
C ASN A 113 8.51 -14.63 -12.81
N LYS A 114 8.08 -15.50 -11.88
CA LYS A 114 8.84 -16.64 -11.38
C LYS A 114 8.56 -17.88 -12.23
#